data_AF-A0A1H8LXN3-F1
#
_entry.id   AF-A0A1H8LXN3-F1
#
_cell.length_a   1.000
_cell.length_b   1.000
_cell.length_c   1.000
_cell.angle_alpha   90.00
_cell.angle_beta   90.00
_cell.angle_gamma   90.00
#
_symmetry.space_group_name_H-M   'P 1'
#
loop_
_entity.id
_entity.type
_entity.pdbx_description
1 polymer ?
#
loop_
_entity_poly.entity_id
_entity_poly.type
_entity_poly.pdbx_seq_one_letter_code
_entity_poly.pdbx_strand_id
1 'polypeptide(L)'
;MDRLARNLDDLRSIVRRLTAKKVRVEFVKEQLSFTGDDNAMANLLLNVMGAFAEFERSLIRERQREGIALAKKRGVYRGRTPSLDAARAAELREKAAAGVPKAALARHFGISRETVYAYLRAEV
;
A
#
# COMPACT_ATOMS: atom_id res chain seq x y z
N MET A 1 11.78 -15.37 12.24
CA MET A 1 12.16 -13.94 12.05
C MET A 1 10.97 -13.01 11.81
N ASP A 2 9.88 -13.49 11.21
CA ASP A 2 8.69 -12.69 10.84
C ASP A 2 7.92 -12.07 12.01
N ARG A 3 8.20 -12.51 13.24
CA ARG A 3 7.62 -11.94 14.47
C ARG A 3 8.38 -10.71 14.98
N LEU A 4 9.57 -10.45 14.48
CA LEU A 4 10.43 -9.35 14.95
C LEU A 4 10.38 -8.13 14.04
N ALA A 5 10.24 -8.31 12.73
CA ALA A 5 10.41 -7.24 11.76
C ALA A 5 9.51 -7.40 10.52
N ARG A 6 9.23 -6.28 9.85
CA ARG A 6 8.34 -6.23 8.66
C ARG A 6 9.06 -6.44 7.33
N ASN A 7 10.37 -6.32 7.33
CA ASN A 7 11.27 -6.55 6.20
C ASN A 7 12.71 -6.75 6.70
N LEU A 8 13.63 -7.07 5.80
CA LEU A 8 15.03 -7.31 6.12
C LEU A 8 15.72 -6.09 6.75
N ASP A 9 15.51 -4.90 6.21
CA ASP A 9 16.17 -3.70 6.71
C ASP A 9 15.79 -3.40 8.16
N ASP A 10 14.50 -3.55 8.45
CA ASP A 10 13.93 -3.44 9.79
C ASP A 10 14.51 -4.51 10.72
N LEU A 11 14.60 -5.76 10.25
CA LEU A 11 15.20 -6.87 11.00
C LEU A 11 16.66 -6.56 11.37
N ARG A 12 17.46 -6.14 10.38
CA ARG A 12 18.87 -5.78 10.54
C ARG A 12 19.04 -4.61 11.50
N SER A 13 18.21 -3.58 11.37
CA SER A 13 18.22 -2.40 12.24
C SER A 13 17.91 -2.78 13.69
N ILE A 14 16.87 -3.59 13.91
CA ILE A 14 16.47 -4.04 15.25
C ILE A 14 17.56 -4.90 15.89
N VAL A 15 18.08 -5.90 15.17
CA VAL A 15 19.13 -6.79 15.68
C VAL A 15 20.38 -5.99 16.03
N ARG A 16 20.87 -5.11 15.12
CA ARG A 16 22.04 -4.25 15.39
C ARG A 16 21.85 -3.35 16.61
N ARG A 17 20.67 -2.76 16.76
CA ARG A 17 20.36 -1.87 17.89
C ARG A 17 20.33 -2.63 19.23
N LEU A 18 19.86 -3.87 19.23
CA LEU A 18 19.83 -4.71 20.43
C LEU A 18 21.22 -5.22 20.79
N THR A 19 21.98 -5.72 19.80
CA THR A 19 23.34 -6.21 20.03
C THR A 19 24.32 -5.10 20.43
N ALA A 20 24.15 -3.87 19.90
CA ALA A 20 24.90 -2.70 20.36
C ALA A 20 24.68 -2.38 21.85
N LYS A 21 23.55 -2.81 22.42
CA LYS A 21 23.24 -2.72 23.86
C LYS A 21 23.65 -3.97 24.63
N LYS A 22 24.46 -4.86 24.03
CA LYS A 22 24.88 -6.15 24.59
C LYS A 22 23.72 -7.11 24.90
N VAL A 23 22.59 -6.96 24.19
CA VAL A 23 21.46 -7.89 24.28
C VAL A 23 21.66 -9.04 23.29
N ARG A 24 21.54 -10.28 23.78
CA ARG A 24 21.51 -11.47 22.93
C ARG A 24 20.13 -11.60 22.28
N VAL A 25 20.11 -11.72 20.95
CA VAL A 25 18.90 -12.01 20.17
C VAL A 25 18.99 -13.43 19.65
N GLU A 26 17.98 -14.24 19.95
CA GLU A 26 17.92 -15.64 19.51
C GLU A 26 16.66 -15.90 18.68
N PHE A 27 16.85 -16.48 17.51
CA PHE A 27 15.79 -16.96 16.64
C PHE A 27 15.70 -18.48 16.78
N VAL A 28 14.79 -18.93 17.65
CA VAL A 28 14.65 -20.35 18.04
C VAL A 28 14.39 -21.27 16.85
N LYS A 29 13.52 -20.86 15.91
CA LYS A 29 13.14 -21.70 14.76
C LYS A 29 14.30 -21.86 13.78
N GLU A 30 15.07 -20.78 13.59
CA GLU A 30 16.18 -20.72 12.65
C GLU A 30 17.54 -21.05 13.29
N GLN A 31 17.55 -21.32 14.60
CA GLN A 31 18.74 -21.63 15.42
C GLN A 31 19.87 -20.61 15.27
N LEU A 32 19.51 -19.32 15.11
CA LEU A 32 20.47 -18.23 15.01
C LEU A 32 20.55 -17.43 16.29
N SER A 33 21.77 -17.10 16.70
CA SER A 33 22.07 -16.27 17.87
C SER A 33 22.94 -15.09 17.46
N PHE A 34 22.57 -13.89 17.92
CA PHE A 34 23.29 -12.64 17.70
C PHE A 34 23.64 -12.03 19.07
N THR A 35 24.93 -11.99 19.42
CA THR A 35 25.39 -11.48 20.73
C THR A 35 26.08 -10.11 20.66
N GLY A 36 26.40 -9.63 19.46
CA GLY A 36 27.16 -8.39 19.27
C GLY A 36 28.68 -8.56 19.23
N ASP A 37 29.18 -9.75 19.58
CA ASP A 37 30.54 -10.15 19.23
C ASP A 37 30.60 -10.38 17.72
N ASP A 38 31.62 -9.84 17.05
CA ASP A 38 31.77 -9.86 15.59
C ASP A 38 31.82 -11.28 15.02
N ASN A 39 30.66 -11.89 14.86
CA ASN A 39 30.51 -13.17 14.21
C ASN A 39 30.20 -12.91 12.74
N ALA A 40 31.23 -12.85 11.91
CA ALA A 40 31.12 -12.67 10.47
C ALA A 40 30.10 -13.62 9.84
N MET A 41 29.95 -14.82 10.41
CA MET A 41 28.95 -15.82 9.99
C MET A 41 27.51 -15.38 10.26
N ALA A 42 27.24 -14.77 11.42
CA ALA A 42 25.90 -14.26 11.76
C ALA A 42 25.49 -13.11 10.84
N ASN A 43 26.43 -12.22 10.51
CA ASN A 43 26.22 -11.17 9.52
C ASN A 43 25.97 -11.74 8.11
N LEU A 44 26.73 -12.75 7.69
CA LEU A 44 26.52 -13.44 6.42
C LEU A 44 25.12 -14.07 6.34
N LEU A 45 24.73 -14.84 7.36
CA LEU A 45 23.42 -15.49 7.44
C LEU A 45 22.27 -14.49 7.40
N LEU A 46 22.39 -13.38 8.14
CA LEU A 46 21.39 -12.31 8.11
C LEU A 46 21.24 -11.71 6.69
N ASN A 47 22.36 -11.46 6.00
CA ASN A 47 22.33 -10.93 4.63
C ASN A 47 21.73 -11.94 3.64
N VAL A 48 22.09 -13.22 3.74
CA VAL A 48 21.55 -14.29 2.89
C VAL A 48 20.04 -14.41 3.08
N MET A 49 19.57 -14.50 4.32
CA MET A 49 18.13 -14.58 4.61
C MET A 49 17.37 -13.34 4.13
N GLY A 50 18.04 -12.19 4.20
CA GLY A 50 17.56 -10.97 3.61
C GLY A 50 17.36 -11.01 2.11
N ALA A 51 18.37 -11.47 1.38
CA ALA A 51 18.30 -11.66 -0.06
C ALA A 51 17.18 -12.65 -0.44
N PHE A 52 16.99 -13.73 0.33
CA PHE A 52 15.88 -14.66 0.14
C PHE A 52 14.51 -13.98 0.35
N ALA A 53 14.35 -13.20 1.41
CA ALA A 53 13.10 -12.50 1.67
C ALA A 53 12.76 -11.47 0.57
N GLU A 54 13.77 -10.77 0.03
CA GLU A 54 13.60 -9.86 -1.11
C GLU A 54 13.23 -10.62 -2.39
N PHE A 55 13.87 -11.75 -2.64
CA PHE A 55 13.58 -12.64 -3.76
C PHE A 55 12.15 -13.19 -3.71
N GLU A 56 11.70 -13.71 -2.57
CA GLU A 56 10.31 -14.18 -2.42
C GLU A 56 9.31 -13.04 -2.63
N ARG A 57 9.61 -11.84 -2.12
CA ARG A 57 8.76 -10.67 -2.30
C ARG A 57 8.70 -10.20 -3.76
N SER A 58 9.79 -10.34 -4.51
CA SER A 58 9.82 -10.02 -5.94
C SER A 58 8.93 -11.00 -6.72
N LEU A 59 9.01 -12.30 -6.43
CA LEU A 59 8.17 -13.34 -7.04
C LEU A 59 6.67 -13.14 -6.74
N ILE A 60 6.31 -12.78 -5.51
CA ILE A 60 4.91 -12.47 -5.16
C ILE A 60 4.39 -11.29 -5.98
N ARG A 61 5.20 -10.22 -6.12
CA ARG A 61 4.83 -9.05 -6.91
C ARG A 61 4.71 -9.36 -8.39
N GLU A 62 5.58 -10.21 -8.92
CA GLU A 62 5.53 -10.65 -10.31
C GLU A 62 4.22 -11.38 -10.61
N ARG A 63 3.89 -12.41 -9.82
CA ARG A 63 2.61 -13.14 -9.94
C ARG A 63 1.41 -12.21 -9.77
N GLN A 64 1.47 -11.26 -8.85
CA GLN A 64 0.42 -10.26 -8.68
C GLN A 64 0.25 -9.41 -9.95
N ARG A 65 1.34 -8.94 -10.56
CA ARG A 65 1.29 -8.17 -11.81
C ARG A 65 0.69 -8.97 -12.95
N GLU A 66 1.06 -10.24 -13.09
CA GLU A 66 0.47 -11.15 -14.08
C GLU A 66 -1.03 -11.29 -13.88
N GLY A 67 -1.47 -11.53 -12.64
CA GLY A 67 -2.88 -11.60 -12.28
C GLY A 67 -3.64 -10.30 -12.58
N ILE A 68 -3.03 -9.15 -12.25
CA ILE A 68 -3.58 -7.82 -12.58
C ILE A 68 -3.69 -7.65 -14.09
N ALA A 69 -2.68 -8.04 -14.87
CA ALA A 69 -2.68 -7.92 -16.32
C ALA A 69 -3.80 -8.76 -16.94
N LEU A 70 -3.99 -10.01 -16.48
CA LEU A 70 -5.08 -10.87 -16.92
C LEU A 70 -6.46 -10.28 -16.55
N ALA A 71 -6.60 -9.77 -15.32
CA ALA A 71 -7.82 -9.12 -14.86
C ALA A 71 -8.13 -7.82 -15.65
N LYS A 72 -7.12 -7.02 -15.99
CA LYS A 72 -7.28 -5.86 -16.88
C LYS A 72 -7.74 -6.28 -18.28
N LYS A 73 -7.16 -7.33 -18.87
CA LYS A 73 -7.61 -7.90 -20.16
C LYS A 73 -9.07 -8.37 -20.11
N ARG A 74 -9.50 -8.92 -18.97
CA ARG A 74 -10.91 -9.31 -18.73
C ARG A 74 -11.85 -8.14 -18.44
N GLY A 75 -11.34 -6.91 -18.28
CA GLY A 75 -12.15 -5.72 -18.03
C GLY A 75 -12.79 -5.64 -16.64
N VAL A 76 -12.30 -6.39 -15.65
CA VAL A 76 -12.91 -6.38 -14.30
C VAL A 76 -12.63 -5.10 -13.51
N TYR A 77 -11.55 -4.38 -13.83
CA TYR A 77 -11.22 -3.11 -13.20
C TYR A 77 -12.11 -2.00 -13.74
N ARG A 78 -13.13 -1.61 -12.97
CA ARG A 78 -14.07 -0.52 -13.29
C ARG A 78 -13.71 0.82 -12.64
N GLY A 79 -12.52 0.89 -12.04
CA GLY A 79 -12.09 2.06 -11.26
C GLY A 79 -12.92 2.27 -10.00
N ARG A 80 -12.88 3.49 -9.47
CA ARG A 80 -13.70 3.90 -8.34
C ARG A 80 -15.15 4.08 -8.81
N THR A 81 -16.11 3.52 -8.09
CA THR A 81 -17.54 3.76 -8.33
C THR A 81 -17.82 5.26 -8.24
N PRO A 82 -18.51 5.87 -9.24
CA PRO A 82 -18.93 7.26 -9.19
C PRO A 82 -19.70 7.59 -7.90
N SER A 83 -19.53 8.80 -7.38
CA SER A 83 -20.19 9.21 -6.12
C SER A 83 -21.69 9.47 -6.29
N LEU A 84 -22.13 9.77 -7.51
CA LEU A 84 -23.51 9.94 -7.93
C LEU A 84 -23.78 9.04 -9.13
N ASP A 85 -24.99 8.48 -9.18
CA ASP A 85 -25.51 7.83 -10.38
C ASP A 85 -25.77 8.86 -11.51
N ALA A 86 -26.12 8.36 -12.70
CA ALA A 86 -26.30 9.19 -13.88
C ALA A 86 -27.44 10.22 -13.72
N ALA A 87 -28.54 9.84 -13.06
CA ALA A 87 -29.70 10.71 -12.87
C ALA A 87 -29.37 11.87 -11.91
N ARG A 88 -28.75 11.56 -10.78
CA ARG A 88 -28.31 12.57 -9.80
C ARG A 88 -27.18 13.44 -10.33
N ALA A 89 -26.30 12.88 -11.17
CA ALA A 89 -25.28 13.68 -11.85
C ALA A 89 -25.90 14.66 -12.86
N ALA A 90 -26.95 14.26 -13.59
CA ALA A 90 -27.70 15.15 -14.48
C ALA A 90 -28.42 16.25 -13.69
N GLU A 91 -29.10 15.89 -12.60
CA GLU A 91 -29.76 16.84 -11.70
C GLU A 91 -28.78 17.87 -11.11
N LEU A 92 -27.58 17.41 -10.71
CA LEU A 92 -26.53 18.30 -10.22
C LEU A 92 -26.12 19.32 -11.28
N ARG A 93 -25.97 18.91 -12.54
CA ARG A 93 -25.59 19.79 -13.65
C ARG A 93 -26.69 20.80 -13.96
N GLU A 94 -27.94 20.36 -14.03
CA GLU A 94 -29.09 21.23 -14.26
C GLU A 94 -29.19 22.32 -13.17
N LYS A 95 -29.11 21.93 -11.89
CA LYS A 95 -29.13 22.89 -10.78
C LYS A 95 -27.91 23.82 -10.79
N ALA A 96 -26.74 23.33 -11.22
CA ALA A 96 -25.55 24.17 -11.38
C ALA A 96 -25.72 25.21 -12.49
N ALA A 97 -26.34 24.82 -13.63
CA ALA A 97 -26.67 25.71 -14.75
C ALA A 97 -27.74 26.74 -14.36
N ALA A 98 -28.70 26.36 -13.51
CA ALA A 98 -29.67 27.27 -12.90
C ALA A 98 -29.07 28.26 -11.87
N GLY A 99 -27.74 28.25 -11.68
CA GLY A 99 -27.03 29.21 -10.84
C GLY A 99 -26.93 28.83 -9.36
N VAL A 100 -27.35 27.63 -8.96
CA VAL A 100 -27.27 27.21 -7.55
C VAL A 100 -25.80 27.22 -7.07
N PRO A 101 -25.50 27.79 -5.89
CA PRO A 101 -24.14 27.83 -5.35
C PRO A 101 -23.54 26.42 -5.16
N LYS A 102 -22.27 26.26 -5.55
CA LYS A 102 -21.58 24.95 -5.60
C LYS A 102 -21.44 24.33 -4.20
N ALA A 103 -21.35 25.17 -3.17
CA ALA A 103 -21.36 24.74 -1.77
C ALA A 103 -22.73 24.19 -1.31
N ALA A 104 -23.83 24.75 -1.83
CA ALA A 104 -25.17 24.23 -1.56
C ALA A 104 -25.39 22.89 -2.27
N LEU A 105 -24.94 22.77 -3.53
CA LEU A 105 -24.96 21.50 -4.27
C LEU A 105 -24.16 20.41 -3.57
N ALA A 106 -22.93 20.71 -3.14
CA ALA A 106 -22.08 19.78 -2.39
C ALA A 106 -22.81 19.20 -1.16
N ARG A 107 -23.44 20.06 -0.35
CA ARG A 107 -24.24 19.64 0.82
C ARG A 107 -25.46 18.83 0.42
N HIS A 108 -26.21 19.28 -0.58
CA HIS A 108 -27.44 18.61 -1.03
C HIS A 108 -27.19 17.20 -1.57
N PHE A 109 -26.11 17.02 -2.33
CA PHE A 109 -25.74 15.72 -2.91
C PHE A 109 -24.84 14.89 -1.99
N GLY A 110 -24.43 15.41 -0.82
CA GLY A 110 -23.57 14.70 0.13
C GLY A 110 -22.15 14.44 -0.38
N ILE A 111 -21.64 15.30 -1.27
CA ILE A 111 -20.33 15.16 -1.91
C ILE A 111 -19.44 16.37 -1.64
N SER A 112 -18.13 16.21 -1.83
CA SER A 112 -17.20 17.33 -1.68
C SER A 112 -17.41 18.38 -2.77
N ARG A 113 -17.03 19.64 -2.47
CA ARG A 113 -17.02 20.70 -3.49
C ARG A 113 -16.15 20.33 -4.70
N GLU A 114 -15.05 19.63 -4.48
CA GLU A 114 -14.18 19.16 -5.58
C GLU A 114 -14.89 18.13 -6.46
N THR A 115 -15.68 17.23 -5.86
CA THR A 115 -16.50 16.27 -6.59
C THR A 115 -17.57 16.98 -7.43
N VAL A 116 -18.18 18.06 -6.92
CA VAL A 116 -19.08 18.91 -7.71
C VAL A 116 -18.34 19.46 -8.93
N TYR A 117 -17.17 20.07 -8.75
CA TYR A 117 -16.37 20.57 -9.89
C TYR A 117 -15.96 19.45 -10.85
N ALA A 118 -15.64 18.25 -10.37
CA ALA A 118 -15.33 17.12 -11.24
C ALA A 118 -16.51 16.72 -12.13
N TYR A 119 -17.74 16.70 -11.60
CA TYR A 119 -18.95 16.45 -12.40
C TYR A 119 -19.26 17.55 -13.42
N LEU A 120 -18.89 18.80 -13.13
CA LEU A 120 -19.05 19.94 -14.03
C LEU A 120 -17.93 20.01 -15.10
N ARG A 121 -16.69 19.62 -14.77
CA ARG A 121 -15.56 19.58 -15.72
C ARG A 121 -15.64 18.40 -16.69
N ALA A 122 -16.38 17.36 -16.36
CA ALA A 122 -16.55 16.18 -17.23
C ALA A 122 -17.48 16.44 -18.44
N GLU A 123 -17.82 17.70 -18.74
CA GLU A 123 -18.38 18.12 -20.03
C GLU A 123 -17.28 18.18 -21.10
N VAL A 124 -16.98 17.01 -21.71
CA VAL A 124 -16.65 16.79 -23.14
C VAL A 124 -17.15 15.39 -23.50
#